data_AF-A0A977Q0K5-F1
#
_entry.id   AF-A0A977Q0K5-F1
#
_cell.length_a   1.000
_cell.length_b   1.000
_cell.length_c   1.000
_cell.angle_alpha   90.00
_cell.angle_beta   90.00
_cell.angle_gamma   90.00
#
_symmetry.space_group_name_H-M   'P 1'
#
loop_
_entity.id
_entity.type
_entity.pdbx_description
1 polymer ?
#
loop_
_entity_poly.entity_id
_entity_poly.type
_entity_poly.pdbx_seq_one_letter_code
_entity_poly.pdbx_strand_id
1 'polypeptide(L)'
;MMKSSLYLTTTALPGNKIEIQNPDLNVGQSVEIVVLIPESSQSELSLEDRITFLKLPLFERQKILKEQAESMVNHYQENSEWKELLSNDIIDY
;
A
#
# COMPACT_ATOMS: atom_id res chain seq x y z
N MET A 1 -34.31 -18.45 -6.07
CA MET A 1 -33.89 -18.32 -4.66
C MET A 1 -33.61 -16.85 -4.39
N MET A 2 -34.16 -16.27 -3.33
CA MET A 2 -33.78 -14.93 -2.89
C MET A 2 -32.42 -15.03 -2.18
N LYS A 3 -31.38 -14.41 -2.75
CA LYS A 3 -30.12 -14.21 -2.04
C LYS A 3 -30.34 -13.07 -1.04
N SER A 4 -30.10 -13.31 0.24
CA SER A 4 -30.09 -12.25 1.26
C SER A 4 -28.66 -11.75 1.44
N SER A 5 -28.44 -10.44 1.26
CA SER A 5 -27.13 -9.82 1.46
C SER A 5 -27.02 -9.33 2.90
N LEU A 6 -25.93 -9.72 3.58
CA LEU A 6 -25.59 -9.20 4.90
C LEU A 6 -24.37 -8.28 4.79
N TYR A 7 -24.51 -7.06 5.32
CA TYR A 7 -23.42 -6.09 5.39
C TYR A 7 -22.83 -6.11 6.80
N LEU A 8 -21.54 -6.39 6.92
CA LEU A 8 -20.81 -6.41 8.18
C LEU A 8 -19.53 -5.57 8.03
N THR A 9 -19.21 -4.81 9.08
CA THR A 9 -17.95 -4.09 9.19
C THR A 9 -17.08 -4.82 10.21
N THR A 10 -15.86 -5.18 9.82
CA THR A 10 -14.89 -5.87 10.68
C THR A 10 -13.48 -5.40 10.36
N THR A 11 -12.56 -5.57 11.30
CA THR A 11 -11.15 -5.20 11.13
C THR A 11 -10.32 -6.42 10.74
N ALA A 12 -9.28 -6.19 9.93
CA ALA A 12 -8.33 -7.25 9.60
C ALA A 12 -7.45 -7.58 10.81
N LEU A 13 -7.36 -8.87 11.12
CA LEU A 13 -6.47 -9.43 12.13
C LEU A 13 -5.08 -9.73 11.52
N PRO A 14 -4.03 -9.95 12.34
CA PRO A 14 -2.70 -10.30 11.85
C PRO A 14 -2.71 -11.48 10.87
N GLY A 15 -1.91 -11.36 9.81
CA GLY A 15 -1.86 -12.32 8.72
C GLY A 15 -3.03 -12.22 7.74
N ASN A 16 -3.60 -11.01 7.58
CA ASN A 16 -4.69 -10.72 6.64
C ASN A 16 -5.94 -11.59 6.87
N LYS A 17 -6.21 -11.93 8.13
CA LYS A 17 -7.37 -12.76 8.51
C LYS A 17 -8.57 -11.87 8.80
N ILE A 18 -9.74 -12.28 8.32
CA ILE A 18 -11.01 -11.63 8.60
C ILE A 18 -11.91 -12.64 9.31
N GLU A 19 -12.41 -12.28 10.48
CA GLU A 19 -13.37 -13.11 11.22
C GLU A 19 -14.79 -12.57 10.99
N ILE A 20 -15.71 -13.47 10.62
CA ILE A 20 -17.11 -13.16 10.39
C ILE A 20 -17.92 -13.83 11.49
N GLN A 21 -18.55 -13.03 12.35
CA GLN A 21 -19.47 -13.53 13.37
C GLN A 21 -20.89 -13.36 12.85
N ASN A 22 -21.48 -14.45 12.37
CA ASN A 22 -22.88 -14.48 11.93
C ASN A 22 -23.59 -15.72 12.49
N PRO A 23 -24.63 -15.55 13.33
CA PRO A 23 -25.35 -16.66 13.94
C PRO A 23 -26.14 -17.53 12.93
N ASP A 24 -26.38 -17.04 11.72
CA ASP A 24 -27.22 -17.72 10.72
C ASP A 24 -26.43 -18.62 9.74
N LEU A 25 -25.11 -18.69 9.89
CA LEU A 25 -24.26 -19.54 9.03
C LEU A 25 -24.02 -20.91 9.67
N ASN A 26 -24.33 -21.96 8.92
CA ASN A 26 -24.07 -23.33 9.34
C ASN A 26 -22.68 -23.79 8.88
N VAL A 27 -22.07 -24.70 9.67
CA VAL A 27 -20.78 -25.30 9.32
C VAL A 27 -20.89 -26.05 7.98
N GLY A 28 -20.01 -25.73 7.02
CA GLY A 28 -19.98 -26.34 5.69
C GLY A 28 -20.83 -25.63 4.62
N GLN A 29 -21.54 -24.55 4.97
CA GLN A 29 -22.31 -23.75 4.03
C GLN A 29 -21.40 -22.93 3.10
N SER A 30 -21.61 -23.02 1.79
CA SER A 30 -20.92 -22.14 0.82
C SER A 30 -21.58 -20.76 0.78
N VAL A 31 -20.77 -19.71 0.85
CA VAL A 31 -21.21 -18.30 0.81
C VAL A 31 -20.36 -17.47 -0.15
N GLU A 32 -20.96 -16.44 -0.73
CA GLU A 32 -20.31 -15.46 -1.61
C GLU A 32 -20.00 -14.20 -0.79
N ILE A 33 -18.75 -13.70 -0.86
CA ILE A 33 -18.27 -12.58 -0.04
C ILE A 33 -17.83 -11.43 -0.95
N VAL A 34 -18.31 -10.22 -0.65
CA VAL A 34 -17.85 -8.98 -1.28
C VAL A 34 -17.11 -8.15 -0.22
N VAL A 35 -15.82 -7.92 -0.41
CA VAL A 35 -15.00 -7.10 0.49
C VAL A 35 -14.83 -5.71 -0.11
N LEU A 36 -15.28 -4.68 0.61
CA LEU A 36 -15.08 -3.28 0.26
C LEU A 36 -13.84 -2.78 1.01
N ILE A 37 -12.74 -2.59 0.29
CA ILE A 37 -11.50 -2.04 0.85
C ILE A 37 -11.56 -0.52 0.65
N PRO A 38 -11.49 0.30 1.72
CA PRO A 38 -11.37 1.74 1.56
C PRO A 38 -10.07 2.04 0.83
N GLU A 39 -10.09 3.00 -0.09
CA GLU A 39 -8.87 3.43 -0.79
C GLU A 39 -7.91 4.10 0.19
N SER A 40 -7.03 3.32 0.79
CA SER A 40 -5.86 3.84 1.47
C SER A 40 -4.75 2.80 1.47
N SER A 41 -3.64 3.16 0.79
CA SER A 41 -2.26 2.62 0.86
C SER A 41 -1.65 1.98 -0.40
N GLN A 42 -2.16 2.29 -1.59
CA GLN A 42 -1.29 2.58 -2.73
C GLN A 42 -1.77 3.89 -3.32
N SER A 43 -1.39 5.00 -2.69
CA SER A 43 -1.65 6.33 -3.23
C SER A 43 -0.77 6.49 -4.47
N GLU A 44 -1.26 6.02 -5.61
CA GLU A 44 -0.79 6.56 -6.88
C GLU A 44 -1.10 8.06 -6.84
N LEU A 45 -0.05 8.87 -6.67
CA LEU A 45 -0.18 10.32 -6.71
C LEU A 45 -0.92 10.70 -7.98
N SER A 46 -2.01 11.46 -7.86
CA SER A 46 -2.77 11.91 -9.02
C SER A 46 -1.90 12.85 -9.87
N LEU A 47 -2.33 13.10 -11.11
CA LEU A 47 -1.67 14.09 -11.95
C LEU A 47 -1.73 15.49 -11.32
N GLU A 48 -2.84 15.83 -10.65
CA GLU A 48 -2.97 17.11 -9.95
C GLU A 48 -1.99 17.22 -8.78
N ASP A 49 -1.75 16.14 -8.03
CA ASP A 49 -0.80 16.13 -6.91
C ASP A 49 0.63 16.38 -7.39
N ARG A 50 1.03 15.71 -8.48
CA ARG A 50 2.35 15.88 -9.10
C ARG A 50 2.56 17.30 -9.61
N ILE A 51 1.56 17.87 -10.27
CA ILE A 51 1.61 19.25 -10.77
C ILE A 51 1.68 20.24 -9.60
N THR A 52 0.92 20.00 -8.53
CA THR A 52 0.92 20.84 -7.33
C THR A 52 2.28 20.83 -6.66
N PHE A 53 2.91 19.66 -6.52
CA PHE A 53 4.27 19.55 -6.04
C PHE A 53 5.27 20.34 -6.90
N LEU A 54 5.20 20.22 -8.22
CA LEU A 54 6.12 20.92 -9.13
C LEU A 54 5.97 22.45 -9.11
N LYS A 55 4.79 22.96 -8.75
CA LYS A 55 4.53 24.39 -8.58
C LYS A 55 5.15 24.98 -7.32
N LEU A 56 5.57 24.14 -6.36
CA LEU A 56 6.21 24.62 -5.13
C LEU A 56 7.57 25.29 -5.43
N PRO A 57 7.95 26.31 -4.64
CA PRO A 57 9.29 26.87 -4.68
C PRO A 57 10.36 25.78 -4.55
N LEU A 58 11.52 26.00 -5.17
CA LEU A 58 12.63 25.03 -5.16
C LEU A 58 12.97 24.55 -3.74
N PHE A 59 13.00 25.49 -2.78
CA PHE A 59 13.32 25.19 -1.39
C PHE A 59 12.33 24.23 -0.73
N GLU A 60 11.02 24.45 -0.91
CA GLU A 60 9.97 23.58 -0.36
C GLU A 60 10.04 22.17 -0.98
N ARG A 61 10.28 22.08 -2.29
CA ARG A 61 10.49 20.79 -2.96
C ARG A 61 11.71 20.06 -2.41
N GLN A 62 12.82 20.76 -2.23
CA GLN A 62 14.04 20.18 -1.68
C GLN A 62 13.84 19.65 -0.25
N LYS A 63 13.10 20.40 0.58
CA LYS A 63 12.77 19.98 1.94
C LYS A 63 11.98 18.67 1.94
N ILE A 64 10.90 18.59 1.16
CA ILE A 64 10.07 17.38 1.06
C ILE A 64 10.87 16.18 0.54
N LEU A 65 11.65 16.35 -0.52
CA LEU A 65 12.46 15.27 -1.09
C LEU A 65 13.54 14.79 -0.12
N LYS A 66 14.12 15.70 0.67
CA LYS A 66 15.11 15.36 1.68
C LYS A 66 14.51 14.52 2.80
N GLU A 67 13.36 14.93 3.34
CA GLU A 67 12.65 14.17 4.39
C GLU A 67 12.28 12.77 3.90
N GLN A 68 11.82 12.65 2.64
CA GLN A 68 11.55 11.36 2.03
C GLN A 68 12.82 10.51 1.87
N ALA A 69 13.91 11.08 1.35
CA ALA A 69 15.18 10.37 1.20
C ALA A 69 15.70 9.84 2.54
N GLU A 70 15.63 10.66 3.60
CA GLU A 70 16.03 10.26 4.96
C GLU A 70 15.18 9.10 5.49
N SER A 71 13.87 9.10 5.25
CA SER A 71 12.98 8.00 5.66
C SER A 71 13.29 6.68 4.96
N MET A 72 13.86 6.72 3.75
CA MET A 72 14.17 5.54 2.94
C MET A 72 15.55 4.96 3.22
N VAL A 73 16.41 5.64 4.00
CA VAL A 73 17.78 5.19 4.27
C VAL A 73 17.82 3.76 4.80
N ASN A 74 16.98 3.43 5.78
CA ASN A 74 16.95 2.11 6.39
C ASN A 74 16.59 1.02 5.36
N HIS A 75 15.65 1.31 4.45
CA HIS A 75 15.22 0.39 3.40
C HIS A 75 16.38 0.02 2.45
N TYR A 76 17.20 1.01 2.04
CA TYR A 76 18.37 0.77 1.20
C TYR A 76 19.56 0.17 1.96
N GLN A 77 19.63 0.34 3.28
CA GLN A 77 20.66 -0.32 4.09
C GLN A 77 20.39 -1.81 4.26
N GLU A 78 19.12 -2.20 4.45
CA GLU A 78 18.72 -3.59 4.69
C GLU A 78 18.55 -4.39 3.39
N ASN A 79 17.95 -3.81 2.35
CA ASN A 79 17.83 -4.47 1.06
C ASN A 79 19.05 -4.13 0.18
N SER A 80 19.82 -5.14 -0.22
CA SER A 80 21.02 -4.98 -1.06
C SER A 80 20.80 -5.22 -2.55
N GLU A 81 19.59 -5.56 -2.99
CA GLU A 81 19.30 -5.85 -4.42
C GLU A 81 19.68 -4.67 -5.33
N TRP A 82 19.54 -3.43 -4.86
CA TRP A 82 19.94 -2.24 -5.61
C TRP A 82 21.46 -2.18 -5.85
N LYS A 83 22.29 -2.80 -5.00
CA LYS A 83 23.75 -2.88 -5.21
C LYS A 83 24.10 -3.84 -6.34
N GLU A 84 23.32 -4.90 -6.52
CA GLU A 84 23.51 -5.86 -7.62
C GLU A 84 23.19 -5.21 -8.97
N LEU A 85 22.15 -4.37 -9.03
CA LEU A 85 21.83 -3.56 -10.21
C LEU A 85 22.95 -2.59 -10.59
N LEU A 86 23.63 -1.97 -9.61
CA LEU A 86 24.77 -1.08 -9.86
C LEU A 86 26.05 -1.83 -10.26
N SER A 87 26.24 -3.06 -9.78
CA SER A 87 27.45 -3.86 -10.03
C SER A 87 27.57 -4.30 -11.49
N ASN A 88 26.49 -4.26 -12.26
CA ASN A 88 26.46 -4.71 -13.65
C ASN A 88 26.79 -3.62 -14.68
N ASP A 89 27.01 -2.37 -14.23
CA ASP A 89 27.25 -1.18 -15.07
C ASP A 89 28.55 -0.41 -14.73
N ILE A 90 29.29 -0.80 -13.67
CA ILE A 90 30.58 -0.16 -13.34
C ILE A 90 31.69 -0.84 -14.15
N ILE A 91 32.11 -0.20 -15.23
CA ILE A 91 33.43 -0.42 -15.82
C ILE A 91 34.43 0.36 -14.95
N ASP A 92 35.27 -0.34 -14.19
CA ASP A 92 36.46 0.25 -13.58
C ASP A 92 37.42 0.68 -14.70
N TYR A 93 37.70 1.98 -14.78
CA TYR A 93 38.67 2.59 -15.71
C TYR A 93 40.00 2.87 -15.02
#